data_AF-A0A7W9Q869-F1
#
_entry.id   AF-A0A7W9Q869-F1
#
_cell.length_a   1.000
_cell.length_b   1.000
_cell.length_c   1.000
_cell.angle_alpha   90.00
_cell.angle_beta   90.00
_cell.angle_gamma   90.00
#
_symmetry.space_group_name_H-M   'P 1'
#
loop_
_entity.id
_entity.type
_entity.pdbx_description
1 polymer ?
#
loop_
_entity_poly.entity_id
_entity_poly.type
_entity_poly.pdbx_seq_one_letter_code
_entity_poly.pdbx_strand_id
1 'polypeptide(L)'
;MSAISTVADSTQPTAPAARAAGAVEGANTTGRAGASAEPGLRARGRAVAWREPVAPSWYELGERLAHGFLPARPPVRAMIGTWVQLDALAAEVALAPSQAAARALVARAEQAGELHALRVRVARLTPRNAEAAAMRVAVLTLACGWAHLDPMSPVHDAEVNAGLVELWSVLAHRLDHPNFVALPALALHNWAPARKPRRHLPIDQLARVERLVPVVRWSPKGEPLSRLDHFMLATTRLEARGVWLFRLAETLAHTLADLGPDAPATATALRRLARVLHTLRAQLAAEQRVVEAARVTDQQRTALAALVRAAAPGRRGGPAAGAGPGRVTDHGALPRVAAARPGGLLPGTLEPPVIQAAEAALGMGAYRLGESGRQSGRRHLPAAQRAWLTALERHCAPVRGLGTRGGPAAAAYHEARTSLITLRHSYAHLLHTAQALPPPSRAREVA
;
A
#
# COMPACT_ATOMS: atom_id res chain seq x y z
N MET A 1 36.78 -18.54 44.48
CA MET A 1 36.22 -17.26 44.95
C MET A 1 34.87 -17.08 44.27
N SER A 2 33.85 -17.79 44.75
CA SER A 2 32.79 -17.29 45.65
C SER A 2 31.92 -16.25 44.95
N ALA A 3 30.83 -16.69 44.29
CA ALA A 3 29.43 -16.67 44.77
C ALA A 3 28.82 -15.24 44.61
N ILE A 4 27.63 -15.03 44.07
CA ILE A 4 26.34 -15.40 44.65
C ILE A 4 25.23 -15.33 43.58
N SER A 5 24.35 -16.33 43.63
CA SER A 5 23.04 -16.43 42.98
C SER A 5 22.01 -15.54 43.69
N THR A 6 21.07 -14.93 42.97
CA THR A 6 19.80 -14.52 43.58
C THR A 6 18.65 -14.60 42.59
N VAL A 7 17.88 -15.67 42.77
CA VAL A 7 16.49 -15.85 42.36
C VAL A 7 15.62 -14.90 43.19
N ALA A 8 14.70 -14.19 42.55
CA ALA A 8 13.60 -13.51 43.24
C ALA A 8 12.29 -13.80 42.51
N ASP A 9 11.59 -14.77 43.09
CA ASP A 9 10.19 -15.09 42.95
C ASP A 9 9.35 -13.97 43.59
N SER A 10 8.26 -13.53 42.96
CA SER A 10 7.21 -12.73 43.62
C SER A 10 5.91 -12.75 42.80
N THR A 11 5.15 -13.83 43.04
CA THR A 11 3.76 -13.80 43.51
C THR A 11 2.84 -12.67 43.03
N GLN A 12 1.87 -13.07 42.20
CA GLN A 12 0.60 -12.39 41.93
C GLN A 12 -0.22 -12.17 43.21
N PRO A 13 -1.02 -11.09 43.28
CA PRO A 13 -2.23 -11.06 44.07
C PRO A 13 -3.48 -11.29 43.21
N THR A 14 -4.20 -12.35 43.55
CA THR A 14 -5.59 -12.68 43.18
C THR A 14 -6.57 -11.96 44.10
N ALA A 15 -7.65 -11.38 43.55
CA ALA A 15 -9.00 -11.23 44.13
C ALA A 15 -9.89 -10.35 43.22
N PRO A 16 -11.24 -10.37 43.35
CA PRO A 16 -12.12 -11.53 43.24
C PRO A 16 -13.26 -11.31 42.22
N ALA A 17 -13.96 -12.41 41.92
CA ALA A 17 -15.18 -12.44 41.13
C ALA A 17 -16.37 -11.83 41.88
N ALA A 18 -17.19 -11.05 41.17
CA ALA A 18 -18.54 -10.68 41.60
C ALA A 18 -19.57 -11.26 40.63
N ARG A 19 -20.38 -12.18 41.15
CA ARG A 19 -21.67 -12.62 40.59
C ARG A 19 -22.77 -11.65 41.05
N ALA A 20 -23.68 -11.30 40.14
CA ALA A 20 -25.11 -11.08 40.37
C ALA A 20 -25.75 -11.00 38.97
N ALA A 21 -26.51 -11.98 38.45
CA ALA A 21 -27.83 -12.45 38.89
C ALA A 21 -28.84 -11.29 38.99
N GLY A 22 -29.78 -11.27 38.04
CA GLY A 22 -30.85 -10.29 37.94
C GLY A 22 -31.68 -10.49 36.67
N ALA A 23 -32.27 -11.66 36.53
CA ALA A 23 -33.43 -11.85 35.66
C ALA A 23 -34.66 -11.31 36.39
N VAL A 24 -35.42 -10.43 35.75
CA VAL A 24 -36.85 -10.30 36.01
C VAL A 24 -37.58 -10.20 34.68
N GLU A 25 -38.42 -11.20 34.54
CA GLU A 25 -39.41 -11.53 33.54
C GLU A 25 -40.58 -10.54 33.61
N GLY A 26 -41.15 -10.18 32.47
CA GLY A 26 -42.28 -9.27 32.38
C GLY A 26 -43.01 -9.49 31.06
N ALA A 27 -43.75 -10.60 31.01
CA ALA A 27 -44.72 -10.89 29.96
C ALA A 27 -45.80 -9.80 29.89
N ASN A 28 -46.22 -9.43 28.69
CA ASN A 28 -47.64 -9.54 28.37
C ASN A 28 -47.93 -9.57 26.86
N THR A 29 -48.70 -10.59 26.54
CA THR A 29 -49.33 -11.04 25.31
C THR A 29 -50.57 -10.23 24.92
N THR A 30 -51.07 -10.53 23.71
CA THR A 30 -52.44 -10.33 23.14
C THR A 30 -52.68 -9.04 22.33
N GLY A 31 -53.35 -9.03 21.16
CA GLY A 31 -53.97 -10.06 20.32
C GLY A 31 -53.91 -9.64 18.83
N ARG A 32 -53.77 -10.55 17.87
CA ARG A 32 -54.78 -11.40 17.19
C ARG A 32 -55.72 -10.66 16.21
N ALA A 33 -55.60 -11.06 14.93
CA ALA A 33 -56.56 -11.07 13.81
C ALA A 33 -57.07 -9.69 13.32
N GLY A 34 -57.21 -9.41 12.02
CA GLY A 34 -57.17 -10.22 10.80
C GLY A 34 -58.10 -9.53 9.80
N ALA A 35 -57.72 -9.41 8.53
CA ALA A 35 -58.62 -9.40 7.37
C ALA A 35 -57.85 -9.08 6.10
N SER A 36 -57.93 -10.03 5.18
CA SER A 36 -57.55 -9.98 3.78
C SER A 36 -58.28 -8.87 3.02
N ALA A 37 -57.58 -8.21 2.10
CA ALA A 37 -58.12 -7.75 0.83
C ALA A 37 -56.97 -7.43 -0.12
N GLU A 38 -56.64 -8.35 -1.02
CA GLU A 38 -56.05 -7.97 -2.31
C GLU A 38 -57.04 -7.05 -3.05
N PRO A 39 -56.53 -6.08 -3.80
CA PRO A 39 -56.74 -6.21 -5.24
C PRO A 39 -55.55 -5.75 -6.08
N GLY A 40 -55.31 -6.50 -7.15
CA GLY A 40 -55.07 -5.90 -8.45
C GLY A 40 -53.62 -5.69 -8.86
N LEU A 41 -53.06 -6.74 -9.45
CA LEU A 41 -51.98 -6.67 -10.43
C LEU A 41 -52.27 -5.58 -11.48
N ARG A 42 -51.58 -4.45 -11.37
CA ARG A 42 -51.19 -3.62 -12.52
C ARG A 42 -49.74 -3.22 -12.35
N ALA A 43 -48.87 -4.04 -12.91
CA ALA A 43 -47.46 -3.76 -13.10
C ALA A 43 -47.29 -2.49 -13.96
N ARG A 44 -47.19 -1.32 -13.32
CA ARG A 44 -46.52 -0.16 -13.88
C ARG A 44 -45.08 -0.21 -13.43
N GLY A 45 -44.20 -0.66 -14.31
CA GLY A 45 -42.76 -0.57 -14.12
C GLY A 45 -42.34 0.88 -13.90
N ARG A 46 -42.15 1.27 -12.63
CA ARG A 46 -41.29 2.39 -12.30
C ARG A 46 -39.87 1.89 -12.49
N ALA A 47 -39.23 2.34 -13.56
CA ALA A 47 -37.78 2.34 -13.64
C ALA A 47 -37.26 2.95 -12.34
N VAL A 48 -36.63 2.12 -11.50
CA VAL A 48 -35.79 2.60 -10.41
C VAL A 48 -34.66 3.31 -11.13
N ALA A 49 -34.78 4.64 -11.25
CA ALA A 49 -33.69 5.47 -11.69
C ALA A 49 -32.55 5.23 -10.70
N TRP A 50 -31.55 4.46 -11.14
CA TRP A 50 -30.25 4.44 -10.52
C TRP A 50 -29.79 5.89 -10.48
N ARG A 51 -30.00 6.58 -9.36
CA ARG A 51 -29.32 7.85 -9.12
C ARG A 51 -27.85 7.48 -9.13
N GLU A 52 -27.12 7.95 -10.14
CA GLU A 52 -25.68 7.96 -10.08
C GLU A 52 -25.28 8.54 -8.71
N PRO A 53 -24.44 7.84 -7.93
CA PRO A 53 -23.98 8.40 -6.68
C PRO A 53 -23.30 9.73 -6.98
N VAL A 54 -23.87 10.83 -6.47
CA VAL A 54 -23.28 12.16 -6.59
C VAL A 54 -21.85 12.04 -6.07
N ALA A 55 -20.87 12.39 -6.92
CA ALA A 55 -19.48 12.31 -6.53
C ALA A 55 -19.28 13.12 -5.24
N PRO A 56 -18.66 12.53 -4.19
CA PRO A 56 -18.48 13.20 -2.92
C PRO A 56 -17.75 14.52 -3.11
N SER A 57 -18.14 15.53 -2.34
CA SER A 57 -17.50 16.85 -2.41
C SER A 57 -16.02 16.75 -2.03
N TRP A 58 -15.22 17.72 -2.47
CA TRP A 58 -13.79 17.80 -2.12
C TRP A 58 -13.56 17.72 -0.60
N TYR A 59 -14.44 18.34 0.19
CA TYR A 59 -14.39 18.35 1.65
C TYR A 59 -14.72 16.97 2.25
N GLU A 60 -15.74 16.29 1.73
CA GLU A 60 -16.10 14.93 2.16
C GLU A 60 -14.99 13.92 1.87
N LEU A 61 -14.25 14.11 0.76
CA LEU A 61 -13.07 13.31 0.46
C LEU A 61 -11.93 13.57 1.45
N GLY A 62 -11.73 14.83 1.85
CA GLY A 62 -10.72 15.21 2.85
C GLY A 62 -10.99 14.60 4.23
N GLU A 63 -12.24 14.68 4.71
CA GLU A 63 -12.63 14.07 6.00
C GLU A 63 -12.45 12.55 6.01
N ARG A 64 -12.77 11.88 4.90
CA ARG A 64 -12.57 10.43 4.74
C ARG A 64 -11.10 10.02 4.74
N LEU A 65 -10.19 10.97 4.54
CA LEU A 65 -8.74 10.78 4.46
C LEU A 65 -8.00 11.47 5.61
N ALA A 66 -8.60 11.48 6.81
CA ALA A 66 -8.02 12.08 8.02
C ALA A 66 -6.59 11.60 8.36
N HIS A 67 -6.21 10.42 7.88
CA HIS A 67 -4.89 9.79 8.07
C HIS A 67 -4.05 9.74 6.77
N GLY A 68 -4.41 10.54 5.76
CA GLY A 68 -3.79 10.51 4.43
C GLY A 68 -4.07 9.20 3.72
N PHE A 69 -3.01 8.54 3.24
CA PHE A 69 -3.12 7.27 2.49
C PHE A 69 -3.05 6.02 3.37
N LEU A 70 -2.79 6.16 4.68
CA LEU A 70 -2.83 5.04 5.61
C LEU A 70 -4.25 4.46 5.73
N PRO A 71 -4.38 3.14 5.99
CA PRO A 71 -5.68 2.55 6.27
C PRO A 71 -6.31 3.18 7.52
N ALA A 72 -7.63 3.12 7.66
CA ALA A 72 -8.30 3.71 8.83
C ALA A 72 -7.98 3.00 10.16
N ARG A 73 -7.48 1.76 10.12
CA ARG A 73 -7.09 0.96 11.29
C ARG A 73 -5.78 0.23 11.01
N PRO A 74 -5.00 -0.12 12.05
CA PRO A 74 -3.81 -0.95 11.88
C PRO A 74 -4.15 -2.24 11.10
N PRO A 75 -3.28 -2.66 10.16
CA PRO A 75 -3.49 -3.90 9.42
C PRO A 75 -3.70 -5.12 10.32
N VAL A 76 -4.44 -6.10 9.81
CA VAL A 76 -4.75 -7.33 10.56
C VAL A 76 -3.49 -8.18 10.66
N ARG A 77 -2.96 -8.26 11.89
CA ARG A 77 -1.70 -8.96 12.20
C ARG A 77 -1.79 -10.48 12.01
N ALA A 78 -2.92 -11.08 12.32
CA ALA A 78 -3.18 -12.50 12.13
C ALA A 78 -4.62 -12.70 11.67
N MET A 79 -4.80 -13.47 10.61
CA MET A 79 -6.12 -13.92 10.19
C MET A 79 -6.62 -15.01 11.15
N ILE A 80 -7.93 -15.26 11.14
CA ILE A 80 -8.59 -16.20 12.06
C ILE A 80 -9.41 -17.24 11.30
N GLY A 81 -9.72 -18.35 11.97
CA GLY A 81 -10.49 -19.44 11.40
C GLY A 81 -9.79 -20.04 10.19
N THR A 82 -10.54 -20.30 9.12
CA THR A 82 -9.98 -20.93 7.90
C THR A 82 -9.01 -20.05 7.13
N TRP A 83 -8.87 -18.78 7.48
CA TRP A 83 -7.91 -17.88 6.85
C TRP A 83 -6.50 -17.97 7.45
N VAL A 84 -6.32 -18.70 8.56
CA VAL A 84 -4.99 -18.94 9.17
C VAL A 84 -4.04 -19.64 8.19
N GLN A 85 -4.56 -20.52 7.33
CA GLN A 85 -3.77 -21.20 6.30
C GLN A 85 -3.18 -20.21 5.29
N LEU A 86 -3.91 -19.14 4.95
CA LEU A 86 -3.39 -18.08 4.08
C LEU A 86 -2.23 -17.31 4.74
N ASP A 87 -2.26 -17.10 6.06
CA ASP A 87 -1.16 -16.47 6.81
C ASP A 87 0.09 -17.34 6.77
N ALA A 88 -0.07 -18.64 7.02
CA ALA A 88 1.02 -19.61 6.99
C ALA A 88 1.62 -19.69 5.58
N LEU A 89 0.78 -19.87 4.55
CA LEU A 89 1.22 -19.96 3.16
C LEU A 89 1.95 -18.68 2.72
N ALA A 90 1.43 -17.49 3.06
CA ALA A 90 2.10 -16.23 2.73
C ALA A 90 3.46 -16.07 3.42
N ALA A 91 3.58 -16.51 4.68
CA ALA A 91 4.84 -16.50 5.40
C ALA A 91 5.87 -17.48 4.80
N GLU A 92 5.45 -18.71 4.48
CA GLU A 92 6.32 -19.71 3.85
C GLU A 92 6.79 -19.28 2.46
N VAL A 93 5.87 -18.77 1.64
CA VAL A 93 6.16 -18.32 0.28
C VAL A 93 7.08 -17.09 0.27
N ALA A 94 6.92 -16.15 1.20
CA ALA A 94 7.82 -15.00 1.34
C ALA A 94 9.27 -15.42 1.69
N LEU A 95 9.43 -16.54 2.41
CA LEU A 95 10.71 -17.08 2.84
C LEU A 95 11.27 -18.17 1.91
N ALA A 96 10.57 -18.51 0.83
CA ALA A 96 11.03 -19.51 -0.11
C ALA A 96 12.40 -19.12 -0.70
N PRO A 97 13.31 -20.09 -0.91
CA PRO A 97 14.66 -19.80 -1.40
C PRO A 97 14.69 -19.28 -2.84
N SER A 98 13.63 -19.53 -3.62
CA SER A 98 13.51 -19.10 -5.01
C SER A 98 12.04 -18.95 -5.43
N GLN A 99 11.81 -18.28 -6.57
CA GLN A 99 10.47 -18.16 -7.14
C GLN A 99 9.86 -19.51 -7.52
N ALA A 100 10.69 -20.46 -7.98
CA ALA A 100 10.23 -21.82 -8.29
C ALA A 100 9.75 -22.54 -7.01
N ALA A 101 10.48 -22.42 -5.91
CA ALA A 101 10.07 -22.98 -4.62
C ALA A 101 8.79 -22.31 -4.09
N ALA A 102 8.65 -20.99 -4.24
CA ALA A 102 7.43 -20.26 -3.94
C ALA A 102 6.23 -20.76 -4.77
N ARG A 103 6.40 -20.95 -6.08
CA ARG A 103 5.36 -21.51 -6.97
C ARG A 103 4.97 -22.93 -6.56
N ALA A 104 5.93 -23.77 -6.18
CA ALA A 104 5.67 -25.12 -5.71
C ALA A 104 4.83 -25.15 -4.42
N LEU A 105 5.06 -24.22 -3.49
CA LEU A 105 4.22 -24.05 -2.30
C LEU A 105 2.77 -23.70 -2.65
N VAL A 106 2.56 -22.74 -3.56
CA VAL A 106 1.22 -22.35 -4.03
C VAL A 106 0.53 -23.51 -4.75
N ALA A 107 1.27 -24.25 -5.59
CA ALA A 107 0.74 -25.43 -6.29
C ALA A 107 0.30 -26.54 -5.32
N ARG A 108 1.05 -26.78 -4.24
CA ARG A 108 0.65 -27.73 -3.19
C ARG A 108 -0.63 -27.29 -2.48
N ALA A 109 -0.76 -26.01 -2.13
CA ALA A 109 -1.97 -25.47 -1.51
C ALA A 109 -3.19 -25.61 -2.43
N GLU A 110 -3.02 -25.43 -3.73
CA GLU A 110 -4.08 -25.65 -4.72
C GLU A 110 -4.48 -27.14 -4.80
N GLN A 111 -3.51 -28.05 -4.88
CA GLN A 111 -3.76 -29.50 -4.89
C GLN A 111 -4.47 -29.98 -3.62
N ALA A 112 -4.20 -29.35 -2.49
CA ALA A 112 -4.89 -29.60 -1.23
C ALA A 112 -6.30 -28.95 -1.15
N GLY A 113 -6.72 -28.21 -2.18
CA GLY A 113 -8.02 -27.53 -2.23
C GLY A 113 -8.14 -26.28 -1.35
N GLU A 114 -7.02 -25.79 -0.79
CA GLU A 114 -7.03 -24.68 0.17
C GLU A 114 -7.45 -23.36 -0.50
N LEU A 115 -6.91 -23.04 -1.68
CA LEU A 115 -7.24 -21.78 -2.37
C LEU A 115 -8.72 -21.74 -2.79
N HIS A 116 -9.25 -22.87 -3.29
CA HIS A 116 -10.67 -23.01 -3.59
C HIS A 116 -11.54 -22.81 -2.34
N ALA A 117 -11.17 -23.42 -1.21
CA ALA A 117 -11.89 -23.28 0.05
C ALA A 117 -11.90 -21.82 0.56
N LEU A 118 -10.81 -21.08 0.38
CA LEU A 118 -10.72 -19.66 0.69
C LEU A 118 -11.61 -18.83 -0.25
N ARG A 119 -11.59 -19.11 -1.55
CA ARG A 119 -12.36 -18.39 -2.59
C ARG A 119 -13.86 -18.38 -2.27
N VAL A 120 -14.44 -19.53 -1.93
CA VAL A 120 -15.86 -19.67 -1.59
C VAL A 120 -16.26 -18.86 -0.35
N ARG A 121 -15.30 -18.48 0.50
CA ARG A 121 -15.53 -17.76 1.77
C ARG A 121 -15.27 -16.26 1.68
N VAL A 122 -14.76 -15.73 0.56
CA VAL A 122 -14.45 -14.29 0.41
C VAL A 122 -15.67 -13.42 0.71
N ALA A 123 -16.87 -13.84 0.30
CA ALA A 123 -18.12 -13.12 0.55
C ALA A 123 -18.39 -12.85 2.05
N ARG A 124 -17.83 -13.67 2.95
CA ARG A 124 -17.99 -13.58 4.41
C ARG A 124 -16.97 -12.66 5.09
N LEU A 125 -15.95 -12.18 4.38
CA LEU A 125 -14.92 -11.32 4.96
C LEU A 125 -15.44 -9.91 5.20
N THR A 126 -15.23 -9.35 6.39
CA THR A 126 -15.37 -7.89 6.55
C THR A 126 -14.41 -7.15 5.60
N PRO A 127 -14.69 -5.90 5.18
CA PRO A 127 -13.78 -5.15 4.29
C PRO A 127 -12.33 -5.14 4.78
N ARG A 128 -12.13 -4.93 6.09
CA ARG A 128 -10.81 -4.98 6.74
C ARG A 128 -10.11 -6.33 6.59
N ASN A 129 -10.83 -7.44 6.74
CA ASN A 129 -10.24 -8.77 6.57
C ASN A 129 -10.04 -9.12 5.09
N ALA A 130 -10.84 -8.57 4.19
CA ALA A 130 -10.63 -8.70 2.74
C ALA A 130 -9.35 -7.99 2.31
N GLU A 131 -9.08 -6.77 2.80
CA GLU A 131 -7.78 -6.09 2.58
C GLU A 131 -6.61 -6.91 3.11
N ALA A 132 -6.76 -7.51 4.29
CA ALA A 132 -5.73 -8.35 4.90
C ALA A 132 -5.45 -9.63 4.09
N ALA A 133 -6.49 -10.26 3.54
CA ALA A 133 -6.37 -11.39 2.64
C ALA A 133 -5.74 -10.99 1.30
N ALA A 134 -6.18 -9.87 0.71
CA ALA A 134 -5.63 -9.35 -0.55
C ALA A 134 -4.14 -9.01 -0.43
N MET A 135 -3.69 -8.42 0.68
CA MET A 135 -2.26 -8.19 0.94
C MET A 135 -1.46 -9.50 0.95
N ARG A 136 -1.99 -10.58 1.55
CA ARG A 136 -1.31 -11.89 1.58
C ARG A 136 -1.24 -12.53 0.21
N VAL A 137 -2.33 -12.47 -0.56
CA VAL A 137 -2.36 -12.93 -1.96
C VAL A 137 -1.37 -12.11 -2.82
N ALA A 138 -1.24 -10.81 -2.55
CA ALA A 138 -0.24 -9.98 -3.21
C ALA A 138 1.20 -10.40 -2.86
N VAL A 139 1.47 -10.81 -1.62
CA VAL A 139 2.77 -11.41 -1.23
C VAL A 139 3.02 -12.72 -1.97
N LEU A 140 2.04 -13.62 -2.06
CA LEU A 140 2.16 -14.88 -2.81
C LEU A 140 2.56 -14.59 -4.27
N THR A 141 1.80 -13.71 -4.90
CA THR A 141 2.02 -13.30 -6.29
C THR A 141 3.42 -12.72 -6.49
N LEU A 142 3.82 -11.81 -5.61
CA LEU A 142 5.11 -11.14 -5.69
C LEU A 142 6.27 -12.15 -5.56
N ALA A 143 6.19 -13.04 -4.58
CA ALA A 143 7.19 -14.07 -4.34
C ALA A 143 7.27 -15.10 -5.49
N CYS A 144 6.14 -15.42 -6.13
CA CYS A 144 6.11 -16.28 -7.32
C CYS A 144 6.59 -15.59 -8.61
N GLY A 145 6.85 -14.28 -8.57
CA GLY A 145 7.30 -13.49 -9.73
C GLY A 145 6.19 -13.03 -10.66
N TRP A 146 4.93 -13.15 -10.24
CA TRP A 146 3.75 -12.76 -11.02
C TRP A 146 3.36 -11.30 -10.78
N ALA A 147 4.33 -10.42 -10.51
CA ALA A 147 4.07 -9.02 -10.14
C ALA A 147 3.37 -8.17 -11.22
N HIS A 148 3.35 -8.66 -12.45
CA HIS A 148 2.65 -8.05 -13.58
C HIS A 148 1.17 -8.46 -13.68
N LEU A 149 0.73 -9.43 -12.86
CA LEU A 149 -0.62 -9.96 -12.93
C LEU A 149 -1.64 -8.88 -12.56
N ASP A 150 -2.56 -8.63 -13.48
CA ASP A 150 -3.74 -7.82 -13.23
C ASP A 150 -4.89 -8.78 -12.91
N PRO A 151 -5.42 -8.81 -11.67
CA PRO A 151 -6.45 -9.78 -11.25
C PRO A 151 -7.77 -9.62 -12.01
N MET A 152 -7.92 -8.55 -12.79
CA MET A 152 -9.07 -8.28 -13.64
C MET A 152 -8.81 -8.59 -15.12
N SER A 153 -7.60 -9.02 -15.49
CA SER A 153 -7.31 -9.45 -16.86
C SER A 153 -8.04 -10.77 -17.15
N PRO A 154 -8.74 -10.91 -18.29
CA PRO A 154 -9.34 -12.19 -18.67
C PRO A 154 -8.30 -13.21 -19.17
N VAL A 155 -7.08 -12.76 -19.48
CA VAL A 155 -5.99 -13.58 -20.00
C VAL A 155 -4.82 -13.54 -19.03
N HIS A 156 -4.33 -14.73 -18.69
CA HIS A 156 -3.16 -14.94 -17.85
C HIS A 156 -2.24 -15.97 -18.52
N ASP A 157 -0.94 -15.89 -18.22
CA ASP A 157 0.01 -16.89 -18.68
C ASP A 157 -0.33 -18.27 -18.11
N ALA A 158 -0.15 -19.32 -18.90
CA ALA A 158 -0.44 -20.71 -18.50
C ALA A 158 0.38 -21.19 -17.29
N GLU A 159 1.48 -20.51 -16.97
CA GLU A 159 2.31 -20.79 -15.80
C GLU A 159 1.71 -20.28 -14.48
N VAL A 160 0.68 -19.44 -14.53
CA VAL A 160 0.06 -18.89 -13.32
C VAL A 160 -0.95 -19.89 -12.74
N ASN A 161 -0.89 -20.08 -11.42
CA ASN A 161 -1.83 -20.94 -10.73
C ASN A 161 -3.28 -20.40 -10.82
N ALA A 162 -4.18 -21.18 -11.43
CA ALA A 162 -5.56 -20.78 -11.68
C ALA A 162 -6.36 -20.49 -10.40
N GLY A 163 -6.27 -21.35 -9.37
CA GLY A 163 -6.97 -21.14 -8.10
C GLY A 163 -6.53 -19.85 -7.37
N LEU A 164 -5.24 -19.49 -7.47
CA LEU A 164 -4.75 -18.20 -6.97
C LEU A 164 -5.37 -17.02 -7.73
N VAL A 165 -5.41 -17.09 -9.05
CA VAL A 165 -6.02 -16.05 -9.90
C VAL A 165 -7.49 -15.86 -9.57
N GLU A 166 -8.24 -16.95 -9.45
CA GLU A 166 -9.66 -16.90 -9.07
C GLU A 166 -9.86 -16.27 -7.69
N LEU A 167 -9.08 -16.72 -6.69
CA LEU A 167 -9.13 -16.14 -5.35
C LEU A 167 -8.84 -14.64 -5.37
N TRP A 168 -7.82 -14.23 -6.12
CA TRP A 168 -7.46 -12.82 -6.23
C TRP A 168 -8.54 -12.01 -6.96
N SER A 169 -9.08 -12.51 -8.07
CA SER A 169 -10.14 -11.81 -8.81
C SER A 169 -11.37 -11.54 -7.93
N VAL A 170 -11.80 -12.53 -7.13
CA VAL A 170 -12.92 -12.37 -6.20
C VAL A 170 -12.59 -11.36 -5.08
N LEU A 171 -11.37 -11.36 -4.54
CA LEU A 171 -10.93 -10.37 -3.57
C LEU A 171 -10.85 -8.95 -4.17
N ALA A 172 -10.32 -8.84 -5.39
CA ALA A 172 -10.23 -7.57 -6.11
C ALA A 172 -11.63 -6.99 -6.35
N HIS A 173 -12.58 -7.80 -6.80
CA HIS A 173 -13.96 -7.37 -6.97
C HIS A 173 -14.60 -6.91 -5.65
N ARG A 174 -14.37 -7.64 -4.55
CA ARG A 174 -14.87 -7.26 -3.21
C ARG A 174 -14.34 -5.90 -2.72
N LEU A 175 -13.13 -5.53 -3.14
CA LEU A 175 -12.43 -4.34 -2.67
C LEU A 175 -12.51 -3.16 -3.64
N ASP A 176 -13.30 -3.26 -4.70
CA ASP A 176 -13.38 -2.24 -5.77
C ASP A 176 -12.05 -2.06 -6.54
N HIS A 177 -11.47 -3.22 -6.90
CA HIS A 177 -10.36 -3.39 -7.84
C HIS A 177 -9.00 -2.73 -7.52
N PRO A 178 -8.56 -2.61 -6.25
CA PRO A 178 -7.20 -2.16 -5.95
C PRO A 178 -6.17 -3.19 -6.41
N ASN A 179 -5.17 -2.74 -7.15
CA ASN A 179 -3.99 -3.55 -7.44
C ASN A 179 -3.04 -3.55 -6.23
N PHE A 180 -3.16 -4.55 -5.37
CA PHE A 180 -2.28 -4.71 -4.21
C PHE A 180 -0.84 -5.06 -4.56
N VAL A 181 -0.53 -5.54 -5.77
CA VAL A 181 0.86 -5.84 -6.19
C VAL A 181 1.53 -4.58 -6.75
N ALA A 182 1.38 -3.52 -5.97
CA ALA A 182 2.17 -2.30 -6.07
C ALA A 182 2.90 -2.12 -4.75
N LEU A 183 4.15 -1.68 -4.82
CA LEU A 183 5.01 -1.60 -3.66
C LEU A 183 4.46 -0.67 -2.56
N PRO A 184 3.87 0.51 -2.88
CA PRO A 184 3.23 1.34 -1.87
C PRO A 184 2.00 0.67 -1.22
N ALA A 185 1.17 -0.05 -1.98
CA ALA A 185 0.01 -0.75 -1.45
C ALA A 185 0.43 -1.89 -0.50
N LEU A 186 1.44 -2.68 -0.88
CA LEU A 186 2.04 -3.67 0.02
C LEU A 186 2.56 -3.03 1.30
N ALA A 187 3.31 -1.92 1.19
CA ALA A 187 3.83 -1.23 2.36
C ALA A 187 2.71 -0.76 3.30
N LEU A 188 1.67 -0.11 2.77
CA LEU A 188 0.54 0.44 3.54
C LEU A 188 -0.27 -0.63 4.29
N HIS A 189 -0.28 -1.88 3.81
CA HIS A 189 -1.04 -2.99 4.39
C HIS A 189 -0.18 -4.06 5.06
N ASN A 190 1.16 -4.01 4.97
CA ASN A 190 2.08 -4.99 5.56
C ASN A 190 2.87 -4.44 6.75
N TRP A 191 2.17 -3.94 7.78
CA TRP A 191 2.81 -3.45 8.99
C TRP A 191 1.90 -3.59 10.22
N ALA A 192 2.50 -3.65 11.39
CA ALA A 192 1.82 -3.63 12.68
C ALA A 192 2.75 -3.03 13.75
N PRO A 193 2.22 -2.48 14.86
CA PRO A 193 3.07 -2.14 15.99
C PRO A 193 3.64 -3.43 16.62
N ALA A 194 4.91 -3.39 16.99
CA ALA A 194 5.62 -4.54 17.55
C ALA A 194 4.95 -5.03 18.85
N ARG A 195 4.43 -4.08 19.63
CA ARG A 195 3.72 -4.30 20.89
C ARG A 195 2.35 -3.62 20.83
N LYS A 196 1.42 -4.05 21.68
CA LYS A 196 0.14 -3.35 21.84
C LYS A 196 0.43 -1.92 22.34
N PRO A 197 -0.06 -0.87 21.64
CA PRO A 197 0.19 0.49 22.08
C PRO A 197 -0.44 0.73 23.45
N ARG A 198 0.27 1.47 24.33
CA ARG A 198 -0.18 1.75 25.70
C ARG A 198 -1.31 2.77 25.78
N ARG A 199 -1.51 3.55 24.72
CA ARG A 199 -2.54 4.59 24.60
C ARG A 199 -3.22 4.45 23.24
N HIS A 200 -4.45 4.95 23.15
CA HIS A 200 -5.12 5.07 21.86
C HIS A 200 -4.46 6.18 21.04
N LEU A 201 -3.73 5.82 19.99
CA LEU A 201 -3.07 6.75 19.10
C LEU A 201 -3.78 6.74 17.73
N PRO A 202 -3.98 7.90 17.08
CA PRO A 202 -4.33 7.97 15.66
C PRO A 202 -3.34 7.13 14.84
N ILE A 203 -3.81 6.49 13.77
CA ILE A 203 -2.97 5.52 13.03
C ILE A 203 -1.71 6.15 12.44
N ASP A 204 -1.79 7.40 11.98
CA ASP A 204 -0.64 8.15 11.48
C ASP A 204 0.37 8.43 12.59
N GLN A 205 -0.08 8.74 13.80
CA GLN A 205 0.81 8.89 14.95
C GLN A 205 1.43 7.56 15.35
N LEU A 206 0.63 6.49 15.41
CA LEU A 206 1.08 5.15 15.73
C LEU A 206 2.19 4.70 14.77
N ALA A 207 1.99 4.87 13.45
CA ALA A 207 2.99 4.53 12.43
C ALA A 207 4.28 5.37 12.54
N ARG A 208 4.21 6.60 13.07
CA ARG A 208 5.39 7.46 13.27
C ARG A 208 6.19 7.12 14.53
N VAL A 209 5.51 6.84 15.65
CA VAL A 209 6.15 6.79 16.98
C VAL A 209 6.45 5.38 17.46
N GLU A 210 5.64 4.40 17.07
CA GLU A 210 5.84 3.03 17.53
C GLU A 210 6.92 2.32 16.72
N ARG A 211 7.52 1.31 17.36
CA ARG A 211 8.34 0.34 16.64
C ARG A 211 7.42 -0.52 15.78
N LEU A 212 7.62 -0.49 14.47
CA LEU A 212 6.82 -1.26 13.52
C LEU A 212 7.49 -2.60 13.19
N VAL A 213 6.68 -3.59 12.82
CA VAL A 213 7.09 -4.89 12.27
C VAL A 213 6.22 -5.24 11.08
N PRO A 214 6.71 -6.00 10.09
CA PRO A 214 5.87 -6.51 9.01
C PRO A 214 4.81 -7.47 9.54
N VAL A 215 3.65 -7.54 8.88
CA VAL A 215 2.66 -8.60 9.13
C VAL A 215 3.18 -9.91 8.52
N VAL A 216 3.55 -9.87 7.24
CA VAL A 216 4.26 -10.93 6.53
C VAL A 216 5.72 -10.50 6.36
N ARG A 217 6.64 -11.26 6.97
CA ARG A 217 8.07 -10.97 6.98
C ARG A 217 8.76 -11.66 5.81
N TRP A 218 9.76 -10.98 5.23
CA TRP A 218 10.67 -11.57 4.24
C TRP A 218 11.98 -12.07 4.86
N SER A 219 12.17 -11.84 6.17
CA SER A 219 13.21 -12.45 7.01
C SER A 219 12.65 -13.59 7.87
N PRO A 220 13.42 -14.66 8.15
CA PRO A 220 13.00 -15.70 9.08
C PRO A 220 12.62 -15.17 10.47
N LYS A 221 11.75 -15.90 11.18
CA LYS A 221 11.36 -15.54 12.54
C LYS A 221 12.58 -15.64 13.47
N GLY A 222 12.79 -14.62 14.29
CA GLY A 222 13.95 -14.54 15.20
C GLY A 222 15.18 -13.87 14.58
N GLU A 223 15.24 -13.74 13.26
CA GLU A 223 16.30 -13.01 12.59
C GLU A 223 16.03 -11.50 12.52
N PRO A 224 17.07 -10.66 12.30
CA PRO A 224 16.90 -9.26 11.92
C PRO A 224 16.02 -9.11 10.68
N LEU A 225 15.30 -8.00 10.59
CA LEU A 225 14.47 -7.69 9.43
C LEU A 225 15.32 -7.53 8.16
N SER A 226 14.75 -7.93 7.03
CA SER A 226 15.42 -7.83 5.74
C SER A 226 15.40 -6.40 5.19
N ARG A 227 16.19 -6.14 4.13
CA ARG A 227 16.13 -4.87 3.38
C ARG A 227 14.72 -4.58 2.87
N LEU A 228 14.01 -5.58 2.34
CA LEU A 228 12.64 -5.42 1.86
C LEU A 228 11.67 -5.08 2.98
N ASP A 229 11.79 -5.74 4.15
CA ASP A 229 11.00 -5.42 5.33
C ASP A 229 11.23 -3.97 5.77
N HIS A 230 12.49 -3.57 5.93
CA HIS A 230 12.85 -2.20 6.31
C HIS A 230 12.38 -1.16 5.29
N PHE A 231 12.50 -1.46 4.00
CA PHE A 231 12.01 -0.61 2.93
C PHE A 231 10.49 -0.38 3.04
N MET A 232 9.69 -1.44 3.19
CA MET A 232 8.23 -1.31 3.34
C MET A 232 7.85 -0.51 4.59
N LEU A 233 8.56 -0.71 5.70
CA LEU A 233 8.34 0.07 6.92
C LEU A 233 8.75 1.55 6.76
N ALA A 234 9.83 1.83 6.04
CA ALA A 234 10.25 3.19 5.70
C ALA A 234 9.20 3.90 4.84
N THR A 235 8.64 3.22 3.84
CA THR A 235 7.53 3.72 3.01
C THR A 235 6.28 3.98 3.86
N THR A 236 5.92 3.07 4.77
CA THR A 236 4.80 3.28 5.70
C THR A 236 5.00 4.53 6.56
N ARG A 237 6.21 4.72 7.09
CA ARG A 237 6.56 5.91 7.88
C ARG A 237 6.52 7.18 7.05
N LEU A 238 6.91 7.09 5.78
CA LEU A 238 6.89 8.23 4.85
C LEU A 238 5.45 8.71 4.66
N GLU A 239 4.53 7.78 4.42
CA GLU A 239 3.09 8.04 4.33
C GLU A 239 2.53 8.60 5.65
N ALA A 240 2.95 8.05 6.79
CA ALA A 240 2.53 8.51 8.10
C ALA A 240 2.98 9.94 8.42
N ARG A 241 4.19 10.36 8.01
CA ARG A 241 4.63 11.76 8.09
C ARG A 241 4.00 12.62 6.98
N GLY A 242 3.65 12.00 5.87
CA GLY A 242 2.97 12.60 4.72
C GLY A 242 1.59 13.20 4.99
N VAL A 243 0.93 12.81 6.08
CA VAL A 243 -0.39 13.36 6.44
C VAL A 243 -0.39 14.90 6.56
N TRP A 244 0.74 15.52 6.92
CA TRP A 244 0.86 16.97 6.98
C TRP A 244 0.82 17.62 5.60
N LEU A 245 1.32 16.92 4.58
CA LEU A 245 1.22 17.37 3.19
C LEU A 245 -0.24 17.39 2.74
N PHE A 246 -1.00 16.37 3.11
CA PHE A 246 -2.42 16.27 2.78
C PHE A 246 -3.21 17.50 3.25
N ARG A 247 -3.07 17.84 4.54
CA ARG A 247 -3.73 19.02 5.15
C ARG A 247 -3.28 20.34 4.54
N LEU A 248 -2.00 20.46 4.20
CA LEU A 248 -1.46 21.65 3.53
C LEU A 248 -1.91 21.77 2.08
N ALA A 249 -2.07 20.65 1.37
CA ALA A 249 -2.53 20.62 -0.01
C ALA A 249 -3.98 21.14 -0.13
N GLU A 250 -4.85 20.79 0.81
CA GLU A 250 -6.20 21.36 0.91
C GLU A 250 -6.17 22.87 1.19
N THR A 251 -5.34 23.30 2.14
CA THR A 251 -5.17 24.74 2.44
C THR A 251 -4.68 25.51 1.20
N LEU A 252 -3.73 24.94 0.47
CA LEU A 252 -3.20 25.52 -0.77
C LEU A 252 -4.29 25.61 -1.85
N ALA A 253 -5.06 24.53 -2.06
CA ALA A 253 -6.18 24.49 -2.99
C ALA A 253 -7.21 25.59 -2.71
N HIS A 254 -7.60 25.79 -1.44
CA HIS A 254 -8.53 26.87 -1.05
C HIS A 254 -7.93 28.25 -1.28
N THR A 255 -6.69 28.47 -0.86
CA THR A 255 -6.02 29.76 -1.04
C THR A 255 -5.94 30.15 -2.52
N LEU A 256 -5.71 29.18 -3.41
CA LEU A 256 -5.67 29.42 -4.85
C LEU A 256 -7.04 29.73 -5.44
N ALA A 257 -8.09 29.09 -4.94
CA ALA A 257 -9.45 29.33 -5.39
C ALA A 257 -9.95 30.73 -4.98
N ASP A 258 -9.65 31.16 -3.76
CA ASP A 258 -10.20 32.40 -3.19
C ASP A 258 -9.33 33.63 -3.47
N LEU A 259 -8.00 33.49 -3.39
CA LEU A 259 -7.06 34.62 -3.43
C LEU A 259 -6.13 34.60 -4.65
N GLY A 260 -6.07 33.47 -5.36
CA GLY A 260 -5.21 33.29 -6.53
C GLY A 260 -3.74 32.99 -6.22
N PRO A 261 -2.94 32.74 -7.27
CA PRO A 261 -1.56 32.25 -7.14
C PRO A 261 -0.58 33.29 -6.59
N ASP A 262 -0.82 34.58 -6.80
CA ASP A 262 0.10 35.65 -6.44
C ASP A 262 -0.10 36.17 -5.01
N ALA A 263 -1.11 35.65 -4.30
CA ALA A 263 -1.41 36.05 -2.92
C ALA A 263 -0.27 35.70 -1.94
N PRO A 264 0.03 36.55 -0.94
CA PRO A 264 1.00 36.24 0.12
C PRO A 264 0.70 34.95 0.90
N ALA A 265 -0.58 34.60 1.02
CA ALA A 265 -1.04 33.36 1.61
C ALA A 265 -0.55 32.13 0.81
N THR A 266 -0.57 32.19 -0.53
CA THR A 266 -0.06 31.14 -1.42
C THR A 266 1.44 30.92 -1.21
N ALA A 267 2.23 32.00 -1.15
CA ALA A 267 3.66 31.92 -0.85
C ALA A 267 3.91 31.28 0.54
N THR A 268 3.05 31.54 1.51
CA THR A 268 3.15 30.98 2.86
C THR A 268 2.80 29.48 2.87
N ALA A 269 1.76 29.07 2.16
CA ALA A 269 1.39 27.66 2.00
C ALA A 269 2.51 26.86 1.29
N LEU A 270 3.09 27.41 0.22
CA LEU A 270 4.21 26.79 -0.50
C LEU A 270 5.47 26.64 0.35
N ARG A 271 5.82 27.64 1.17
CA ARG A 271 6.92 27.53 2.14
C ARG A 271 6.66 26.45 3.20
N ARG A 272 5.41 26.31 3.67
CA ARG A 272 5.02 25.21 4.58
C ARG A 272 5.16 23.85 3.90
N LEU A 273 4.75 23.75 2.63
CA LEU A 273 4.91 22.53 1.83
C LEU A 273 6.40 22.17 1.68
N ALA A 274 7.27 23.12 1.33
CA ALA A 274 8.71 22.93 1.23
C ALA A 274 9.32 22.39 2.54
N ARG A 275 8.92 22.93 3.69
CA ARG A 275 9.35 22.44 5.01
C ARG A 275 8.92 20.98 5.26
N VAL A 276 7.68 20.62 4.93
CA VAL A 276 7.22 19.23 5.06
C VAL A 276 8.05 18.31 4.15
N LEU A 277 8.29 18.69 2.90
CA LEU A 277 9.13 17.93 1.98
C LEU A 277 10.56 17.75 2.51
N HIS A 278 11.12 18.77 3.14
CA HIS A 278 12.42 18.68 3.81
C HIS A 278 12.41 17.67 4.96
N THR A 279 11.38 17.67 5.80
CA THR A 279 11.21 16.69 6.88
C THR A 279 11.09 15.26 6.34
N LEU A 280 10.32 15.06 5.27
CA LEU A 280 10.20 13.76 4.60
C LEU A 280 11.55 13.28 4.04
N ARG A 281 12.35 14.19 3.47
CA ARG A 281 13.69 13.88 2.99
C ARG A 281 14.64 13.48 4.11
N ALA A 282 14.66 14.24 5.20
CA ALA A 282 15.48 13.93 6.37
C ALA A 282 15.12 12.55 6.97
N GLN A 283 13.84 12.20 6.96
CA GLN A 283 13.40 10.86 7.30
C GLN A 283 13.99 9.80 6.37
N LEU A 284 13.84 9.96 5.04
CA LEU A 284 14.32 8.94 4.11
C LEU A 284 15.83 8.74 4.25
N ALA A 285 16.59 9.81 4.50
CA ALA A 285 18.02 9.70 4.79
C ALA A 285 18.33 8.90 6.07
N ALA A 286 17.48 8.99 7.11
CA ALA A 286 17.63 8.18 8.31
C ALA A 286 17.28 6.70 8.04
N GLU A 287 16.19 6.44 7.33
CA GLU A 287 15.75 5.09 6.96
C GLU A 287 16.73 4.41 5.98
N GLN A 288 17.39 5.19 5.13
CA GLN A 288 18.43 4.73 4.19
C GLN A 288 19.52 3.93 4.88
N ARG A 289 20.07 4.45 6.00
CA ARG A 289 21.13 3.78 6.76
C ARG A 289 20.67 2.43 7.31
N VAL A 290 19.40 2.33 7.72
CA VAL A 290 18.80 1.10 8.24
C VAL A 290 18.65 0.07 7.12
N VAL A 291 18.18 0.49 5.94
CA VAL A 291 18.06 -0.39 4.78
C VAL A 291 19.43 -0.86 4.28
N GLU A 292 20.44 0.02 4.25
CA GLU A 292 21.81 -0.34 3.84
C GLU A 292 22.42 -1.43 4.71
N ALA A 293 22.25 -1.32 6.03
CA ALA A 293 22.80 -2.26 7.01
C ALA A 293 22.06 -3.61 7.07
N ALA A 294 20.82 -3.68 6.56
CA ALA A 294 20.02 -4.88 6.63
C ALA A 294 20.45 -5.95 5.61
N ARG A 295 20.16 -7.21 5.92
CA ARG A 295 20.44 -8.36 5.04
C ARG A 295 19.46 -8.42 3.88
N VAL A 296 19.92 -8.93 2.75
CA VAL A 296 19.09 -9.15 1.55
C VAL A 296 19.24 -10.60 1.08
N THR A 297 18.13 -11.22 0.66
CA THR A 297 18.11 -12.54 0.04
C THR A 297 17.88 -12.45 -1.46
N ASP A 298 18.26 -13.49 -2.21
CA ASP A 298 18.04 -13.55 -3.66
C ASP A 298 16.56 -13.49 -4.02
N GLN A 299 15.72 -14.12 -3.21
CA GLN A 299 14.27 -14.06 -3.34
C GLN A 299 13.74 -12.62 -3.24
N GLN A 300 14.22 -11.83 -2.27
CA GLN A 300 13.82 -10.42 -2.11
C GLN A 300 14.29 -9.56 -3.28
N ARG A 301 15.53 -9.75 -3.75
CA ARG A 301 16.05 -9.03 -4.92
C ARG A 301 15.20 -9.34 -6.16
N THR A 302 14.88 -10.61 -6.37
CA THR A 302 14.08 -11.06 -7.52
C THR A 302 12.66 -10.53 -7.45
N ALA A 303 12.03 -10.53 -6.27
CA ALA A 303 10.72 -9.94 -6.04
C ALA A 303 10.70 -8.43 -6.35
N LEU A 304 11.65 -7.67 -5.80
CA LEU A 304 11.76 -6.23 -6.08
C LEU A 304 12.03 -5.94 -7.56
N ALA A 305 12.89 -6.73 -8.20
CA ALA A 305 13.14 -6.60 -9.63
C ALA A 305 11.89 -6.93 -10.46
N ALA A 306 11.05 -7.88 -10.02
CA ALA A 306 9.77 -8.18 -10.66
C ALA A 306 8.80 -6.99 -10.56
N LEU A 307 8.71 -6.31 -9.42
CA LEU A 307 7.92 -5.08 -9.26
C LEU A 307 8.41 -3.97 -10.19
N VAL A 308 9.73 -3.74 -10.26
CA VAL A 308 10.29 -2.73 -11.16
C VAL A 308 9.96 -3.03 -12.62
N ARG A 309 10.07 -4.30 -13.05
CA ARG A 309 9.71 -4.71 -14.40
C ARG A 309 8.21 -4.54 -14.68
N ALA A 310 7.35 -4.92 -13.74
CA ALA A 310 5.90 -4.77 -13.86
C ALA A 310 5.46 -3.29 -13.92
N ALA A 311 6.26 -2.41 -13.31
CA ALA A 311 6.03 -0.97 -13.30
C ALA A 311 6.47 -0.26 -14.59
N ALA A 312 7.32 -0.89 -15.42
CA ALA A 312 7.86 -0.27 -16.63
C ALA A 312 6.74 -0.05 -17.68
N PRO A 313 6.58 1.17 -18.21
CA PRO A 313 5.60 1.45 -19.25
C PRO A 313 5.99 0.73 -20.56
N GLY A 314 5.11 -0.14 -21.08
CA GLY A 314 5.28 -0.72 -22.43
C GLY A 314 5.14 -2.23 -22.61
N ARG A 315 4.83 -3.02 -21.56
CA ARG A 315 4.52 -4.47 -21.72
C ARG A 315 3.09 -4.82 -21.30
N ARG A 316 2.11 -4.16 -21.90
CA ARG A 316 0.74 -4.68 -21.97
C ARG A 316 0.41 -4.90 -23.45
N GLY A 317 0.95 -5.97 -24.01
CA GLY A 317 0.63 -6.47 -25.35
C GLY A 317 0.70 -7.99 -25.27
N GLY A 318 -0.38 -8.66 -25.67
CA GLY A 318 -0.55 -10.11 -25.61
C GLY A 318 0.47 -10.89 -26.45
N PRO A 319 0.31 -12.23 -26.54
CA PRO A 319 1.24 -13.08 -27.27
C PRO A 319 1.28 -12.63 -28.73
N ALA A 320 2.46 -12.29 -29.22
CA ALA A 320 2.70 -12.13 -30.63
C ALA A 320 2.45 -13.49 -31.29
N ALA A 321 1.30 -13.62 -31.95
CA ALA A 321 1.07 -14.70 -32.91
C ALA A 321 2.12 -14.54 -34.03
N GLY A 322 2.98 -15.56 -34.19
CA GLY A 322 3.86 -15.68 -35.35
C GLY A 322 5.33 -15.31 -35.11
N ALA A 323 6.08 -16.15 -34.40
CA ALA A 323 7.51 -16.29 -34.62
C ALA A 323 7.89 -17.77 -34.42
N GLY A 324 8.37 -18.41 -35.49
CA GLY A 324 8.73 -19.82 -35.53
C GLY A 324 9.88 -20.22 -34.59
N PRO A 325 10.17 -21.53 -34.49
CA PRO A 325 11.11 -22.05 -33.50
C PRO A 325 12.55 -21.75 -33.94
N GLY A 326 13.26 -20.92 -33.17
CA GLY A 326 14.65 -20.62 -33.50
C GLY A 326 15.38 -19.88 -32.39
N ARG A 327 16.27 -20.62 -31.71
CA ARG A 327 17.37 -20.21 -30.83
C ARG A 327 17.03 -19.75 -29.41
N VAL A 328 17.21 -20.72 -28.52
CA VAL A 328 17.75 -20.54 -27.17
C VAL A 328 19.10 -19.83 -27.28
N THR A 329 19.21 -18.61 -26.74
CA THR A 329 20.47 -18.13 -26.17
C THR A 329 20.24 -17.79 -24.72
N ASP A 330 20.67 -18.73 -23.91
CA ASP A 330 21.08 -18.55 -22.52
C ASP A 330 22.16 -17.46 -22.44
N HIS A 331 21.96 -16.45 -21.59
CA HIS A 331 22.98 -15.63 -20.92
C HIS A 331 22.31 -14.48 -20.15
N GLY A 332 22.12 -14.67 -18.84
CA GLY A 332 22.79 -13.85 -17.80
C GLY A 332 22.65 -12.32 -17.78
N ALA A 333 21.82 -11.68 -18.60
CA ALA A 333 21.64 -10.24 -18.59
C ALA A 333 20.24 -9.91 -18.02
N LEU A 334 20.19 -9.63 -16.71
CA LEU A 334 19.09 -8.85 -16.16
C LEU A 334 18.91 -7.61 -17.05
N PRO A 335 17.67 -7.24 -17.46
CA PRO A 335 17.48 -5.97 -18.12
C PRO A 335 18.02 -4.91 -17.15
N ARG A 336 19.16 -4.30 -17.51
CA ARG A 336 19.57 -3.03 -16.95
C ARG A 336 18.33 -2.17 -17.14
N VAL A 337 17.63 -1.93 -16.03
CA VAL A 337 16.65 -0.84 -15.91
C VAL A 337 17.31 0.28 -16.68
N ALA A 338 16.74 0.63 -17.84
CA ALA A 338 17.27 1.66 -18.72
C ALA A 338 17.75 2.75 -17.79
N ALA A 339 19.09 2.91 -17.73
CA ALA A 339 19.77 3.57 -16.64
C ALA A 339 18.90 4.72 -16.23
N ALA A 340 18.32 4.64 -15.03
CA ALA A 340 17.55 5.74 -14.51
C ALA A 340 18.52 6.90 -14.61
N ARG A 341 18.34 7.74 -15.65
CA ARG A 341 19.10 8.98 -15.76
C ARG A 341 18.95 9.60 -14.37
N PRO A 342 19.99 10.19 -13.77
CA PRO A 342 19.75 11.01 -12.59
C PRO A 342 18.64 12.01 -12.96
N GLY A 343 17.39 11.76 -12.49
CA GLY A 343 16.15 12.38 -13.01
C GLY A 343 15.06 11.47 -13.62
N GLY A 344 15.25 10.14 -13.70
CA GLY A 344 14.25 9.18 -14.19
C GLY A 344 13.13 8.96 -13.18
N LEU A 345 11.89 9.18 -13.59
CA LEU A 345 10.69 9.07 -12.75
C LEU A 345 10.44 7.61 -12.37
N LEU A 346 10.15 7.34 -11.10
CA LEU A 346 9.57 6.06 -10.70
C LEU A 346 8.15 5.97 -11.27
N PRO A 347 7.74 4.84 -11.87
CA PRO A 347 6.35 4.65 -12.24
C PRO A 347 5.43 4.69 -11.02
N GLY A 348 4.16 5.06 -11.21
CA GLY A 348 3.19 5.25 -10.12
C GLY A 348 2.98 4.02 -9.22
N THR A 349 3.18 2.80 -9.72
CA THR A 349 3.09 1.56 -8.93
C THR A 349 4.29 1.33 -7.99
N LEU A 350 5.35 2.14 -8.12
CA LEU A 350 6.50 2.19 -7.21
C LEU A 350 6.52 3.47 -6.37
N GLU A 351 5.86 4.53 -6.85
CA GLU A 351 5.88 5.86 -6.22
C GLU A 351 4.84 5.96 -5.09
N PRO A 352 5.27 6.31 -3.86
CA PRO A 352 4.39 6.49 -2.71
C PRO A 352 3.31 7.54 -2.99
N PRO A 353 2.04 7.27 -2.62
CA PRO A 353 0.94 8.21 -2.76
C PRO A 353 1.21 9.61 -2.20
N VAL A 354 1.97 9.77 -1.10
CA VAL A 354 2.36 11.09 -0.59
C VAL A 354 3.19 11.89 -1.60
N ILE A 355 4.05 11.23 -2.38
CA ILE A 355 4.84 11.88 -3.42
C ILE A 355 3.94 12.28 -4.59
N GLN A 356 3.00 11.41 -4.98
CA GLN A 356 1.99 11.73 -6.00
C GLN A 356 1.12 12.93 -5.58
N ALA A 357 0.75 13.02 -4.29
CA ALA A 357 0.02 14.15 -3.73
C ALA A 357 0.84 15.45 -3.76
N ALA A 358 2.14 15.37 -3.46
CA ALA A 358 3.05 16.52 -3.57
C ALA A 358 3.16 17.03 -5.01
N GLU A 359 3.24 16.11 -5.99
CA GLU A 359 3.24 16.46 -7.40
C GLU A 359 1.94 17.13 -7.83
N ALA A 360 0.80 16.59 -7.39
CA ALA A 360 -0.52 17.18 -7.65
C ALA A 360 -0.63 18.59 -7.06
N ALA A 361 -0.20 18.78 -5.81
CA ALA A 361 -0.22 20.07 -5.12
C ALA A 361 0.67 21.13 -5.79
N LEU A 362 1.78 20.73 -6.42
CA LEU A 362 2.66 21.60 -7.21
C LEU A 362 2.25 21.67 -8.68
N GLY A 363 1.12 21.07 -9.06
CA GLY A 363 0.63 21.03 -10.43
C GLY A 363 1.50 20.25 -11.41
N MET A 364 2.49 19.48 -10.94
CA MET A 364 3.44 18.73 -11.77
C MET A 364 2.87 17.43 -12.35
N GLY A 365 1.81 16.87 -11.75
CA GLY A 365 1.24 15.57 -12.13
C GLY A 365 0.67 15.50 -13.56
N ALA A 366 0.37 16.63 -14.20
CA ALA A 366 -0.27 16.68 -15.52
C ALA A 366 0.69 16.51 -16.71
N TYR A 367 2.00 16.64 -16.52
CA TYR A 367 2.90 16.93 -17.65
C TYR A 367 3.34 15.69 -18.45
N ARG A 368 3.12 14.45 -17.98
CA ARG A 368 3.91 13.31 -18.52
C ARG A 368 3.17 12.01 -18.79
N LEU A 369 1.96 11.84 -18.27
CA LEU A 369 1.12 10.69 -18.56
C LEU A 369 -0.25 11.25 -18.93
N GLY A 370 -0.74 10.97 -20.14
CA GLY A 370 -2.14 11.24 -20.48
C GLY A 370 -3.09 10.65 -19.44
N GLU A 371 -4.37 11.02 -19.45
CA GLU A 371 -5.35 10.57 -18.42
C GLU A 371 -5.34 9.06 -18.21
N SER A 372 -5.20 8.28 -19.29
CA SER A 372 -5.08 6.81 -19.27
C SER A 372 -3.85 6.30 -18.53
N GLY A 373 -2.72 7.01 -18.62
CA GLY A 373 -1.48 6.68 -17.90
C GLY A 373 -1.57 7.02 -16.40
N ARG A 374 -2.26 8.11 -16.05
CA ARG A 374 -2.54 8.51 -14.65
C ARG A 374 -3.47 7.52 -13.95
N GLN A 375 -4.56 7.13 -14.61
CA GLN A 375 -5.49 6.15 -14.07
C GLN A 375 -4.81 4.79 -13.88
N SER A 376 -3.96 4.37 -14.82
CA SER A 376 -3.20 3.12 -14.73
C SER A 376 -2.17 3.14 -13.59
N GLY A 377 -1.48 4.27 -13.38
CA GLY A 377 -0.50 4.44 -12.30
C GLY A 377 -1.11 4.43 -10.90
N ARG A 378 -2.39 4.81 -10.76
CA ARG A 378 -3.10 4.91 -9.48
C ARG A 378 -4.02 3.72 -9.17
N ARG A 379 -4.05 2.67 -10.00
CA ARG A 379 -4.91 1.48 -9.79
C ARG A 379 -4.67 0.76 -8.46
N HIS A 380 -3.51 0.98 -7.84
CA HIS A 380 -3.19 0.42 -6.54
C HIS A 380 -3.84 1.17 -5.36
N LEU A 381 -4.39 2.36 -5.59
CA LEU A 381 -5.07 3.15 -4.58
C LEU A 381 -6.57 2.89 -4.59
N PRO A 382 -7.26 2.88 -3.44
CA PRO A 382 -8.71 2.91 -3.34
C PRO A 382 -9.35 4.07 -4.11
N ALA A 383 -10.59 3.89 -4.57
CA ALA A 383 -11.31 4.87 -5.39
C ALA A 383 -11.36 6.28 -4.78
N ALA A 384 -11.61 6.39 -3.48
CA ALA A 384 -11.65 7.67 -2.77
C ALA A 384 -10.29 8.41 -2.84
N GLN A 385 -9.18 7.69 -2.67
CA GLN A 385 -7.83 8.26 -2.75
C GLN A 385 -7.49 8.69 -4.19
N ARG A 386 -7.92 7.91 -5.20
CA ARG A 386 -7.77 8.28 -6.61
C ARG A 386 -8.55 9.55 -6.94
N ALA A 387 -9.81 9.62 -6.52
CA ALA A 387 -10.68 10.78 -6.72
C ALA A 387 -10.11 12.04 -6.04
N TRP A 388 -9.59 11.90 -4.82
CA TRP A 388 -8.94 13.00 -4.12
C TRP A 388 -7.67 13.48 -4.86
N LEU A 389 -6.79 12.57 -5.32
CA LEU A 389 -5.62 13.00 -6.10
C LEU A 389 -6.03 13.74 -7.39
N THR A 390 -7.05 13.24 -8.10
CA THR A 390 -7.55 13.89 -9.31
C THR A 390 -8.14 15.28 -9.04
N ALA A 391 -8.90 15.44 -7.96
CA ALA A 391 -9.42 16.75 -7.62
C ALA A 391 -8.34 17.71 -7.11
N LEU A 392 -7.33 17.24 -6.37
CA LEU A 392 -6.17 18.03 -5.99
C LEU A 392 -5.45 18.61 -7.22
N GLU A 393 -5.22 17.78 -8.24
CA GLU A 393 -4.58 18.20 -9.49
C GLU A 393 -5.35 19.32 -10.18
N ARG A 394 -6.69 19.28 -10.14
CA ARG A 394 -7.53 20.33 -10.72
C ARG A 394 -7.42 21.63 -9.93
N HIS A 395 -7.56 21.57 -8.61
CA HIS A 395 -7.54 22.77 -7.75
C HIS A 395 -6.16 23.43 -7.68
N CYS A 396 -5.08 22.64 -7.73
CA CYS A 396 -3.71 23.16 -7.70
C CYS A 396 -3.09 23.40 -9.09
N ALA A 397 -3.83 23.20 -10.18
CA ALA A 397 -3.35 23.49 -11.53
C ALA A 397 -2.78 24.92 -11.72
N PRO A 398 -3.35 25.98 -11.11
CA PRO A 398 -2.82 27.35 -11.26
C PRO A 398 -1.42 27.55 -10.70
N VAL A 399 -0.98 26.73 -9.72
CA VAL A 399 0.37 26.81 -9.12
C VAL A 399 1.46 26.68 -10.17
N ARG A 400 1.22 25.93 -11.24
CA ARG A 400 2.19 25.78 -12.34
C ARG A 400 2.60 27.12 -12.94
N GLY A 401 1.68 28.08 -13.02
CA GLY A 401 1.94 29.40 -13.56
C GLY A 401 3.00 30.18 -12.80
N LEU A 402 3.24 29.84 -11.52
CA LEU A 402 4.31 30.44 -10.72
C LEU A 402 5.71 30.07 -11.21
N GLY A 403 5.85 28.99 -11.97
CA GLY A 403 7.16 28.53 -12.47
C GLY A 403 7.81 29.42 -13.53
N THR A 404 7.05 30.33 -14.14
CA THR A 404 7.54 31.30 -15.14
C THR A 404 7.43 32.74 -14.66
N ARG A 405 7.04 32.96 -13.40
CA ARG A 405 6.81 34.28 -12.79
C ARG A 405 7.94 34.65 -11.84
N GLY A 406 8.02 35.94 -11.49
CA GLY A 406 8.84 36.44 -10.40
C GLY A 406 8.08 36.57 -9.08
N GLY A 407 8.78 36.93 -8.01
CA GLY A 407 8.17 37.27 -6.72
C GLY A 407 8.19 36.15 -5.66
N PRO A 408 7.64 36.43 -4.46
CA PRO A 408 7.78 35.56 -3.30
C PRO A 408 7.06 34.21 -3.45
N ALA A 409 5.92 34.18 -4.13
CA ALA A 409 5.20 32.93 -4.41
C ALA A 409 5.95 32.03 -5.41
N ALA A 410 6.57 32.62 -6.44
CA ALA A 410 7.41 31.92 -7.39
C ALA A 410 8.66 31.33 -6.73
N ALA A 411 9.37 32.11 -5.89
CA ALA A 411 10.52 31.62 -5.14
C ALA A 411 10.16 30.43 -4.23
N ALA A 412 9.05 30.53 -3.48
CA ALA A 412 8.55 29.45 -2.64
C ALA A 412 8.15 28.20 -3.45
N TYR A 413 7.54 28.40 -4.63
CA TYR A 413 7.22 27.31 -5.56
C TYR A 413 8.49 26.59 -6.05
N HIS A 414 9.53 27.32 -6.46
CA HIS A 414 10.79 26.73 -6.89
C HIS A 414 11.50 25.95 -5.78
N GLU A 415 11.48 26.46 -4.55
CA GLU A 415 11.99 25.76 -3.37
C GLU A 415 11.24 24.44 -3.10
N ALA A 416 9.91 24.49 -3.11
CA ALA A 416 9.06 23.30 -2.91
C ALA A 416 9.27 22.27 -4.03
N ARG A 417 9.33 22.70 -5.29
CA ARG A 417 9.60 21.85 -6.45
C ARG A 417 10.97 21.18 -6.37
N THR A 418 12.01 21.93 -6.01
CA THR A 418 13.38 21.39 -5.83
C THR A 418 13.42 20.37 -4.70
N SER A 419 12.72 20.66 -3.59
CA SER A 419 12.60 19.76 -2.45
C SER A 419 11.88 18.46 -2.82
N LEU A 420 10.82 18.52 -3.64
CA LEU A 420 10.12 17.35 -4.13
C LEU A 420 10.98 16.51 -5.07
N ILE A 421 11.68 17.13 -6.03
CA ILE A 421 12.61 16.41 -6.92
C ILE A 421 13.67 15.68 -6.09
N THR A 422 14.22 16.35 -5.07
CA THR A 422 15.21 15.73 -4.18
C THR A 422 14.60 14.57 -3.39
N LEU A 423 13.39 14.74 -2.83
CA LEU A 423 12.69 13.68 -2.11
C LEU A 423 12.50 12.43 -2.98
N ARG A 424 12.13 12.62 -4.26
CA ARG A 424 11.99 11.52 -5.22
C ARG A 424 13.29 10.79 -5.49
N HIS A 425 14.38 11.53 -5.68
CA HIS A 425 15.70 10.94 -5.82
C HIS A 425 16.09 10.14 -4.56
N SER A 426 15.82 10.67 -3.36
CA SER A 426 16.07 9.94 -2.11
C SER A 426 15.25 8.66 -2.01
N TYR A 427 13.98 8.67 -2.41
CA TYR A 427 13.14 7.48 -2.40
C TYR A 427 13.58 6.45 -3.46
N ALA A 428 13.92 6.89 -4.67
CA ALA A 428 14.47 6.03 -5.71
C ALA A 428 15.80 5.39 -5.28
N HIS A 429 16.67 6.17 -4.61
CA HIS A 429 17.90 5.66 -4.02
C HIS A 429 17.61 4.57 -2.98
N LEU A 430 16.65 4.80 -2.08
CA LEU A 430 16.21 3.81 -1.08
C LEU A 430 15.74 2.50 -1.74
N LEU A 431 14.96 2.60 -2.82
CA LEU A 431 14.51 1.43 -3.59
C LEU A 431 15.70 0.68 -4.23
N HIS A 432 16.65 1.41 -4.81
CA HIS A 432 17.85 0.81 -5.39
C HIS A 432 18.70 0.10 -4.34
N THR A 433 18.88 0.69 -3.16
CA THR A 433 19.58 0.06 -2.04
C THR A 433 18.89 -1.22 -1.57
N ALA A 434 17.56 -1.23 -1.52
CA ALA A 434 16.81 -2.42 -1.16
C ALA A 434 17.03 -3.57 -2.17
N GLN A 435 17.35 -3.25 -3.44
CA GLN A 435 17.62 -4.23 -4.51
C GLN A 435 19.09 -4.64 -4.63
N ALA A 436 20.00 -3.76 -4.23
CA ALA A 436 21.43 -3.94 -4.44
C ALA A 436 21.95 -5.21 -3.74
N LEU A 437 22.94 -5.86 -4.34
CA LEU A 437 23.77 -6.83 -3.64
C LEU A 437 24.45 -6.17 -2.44
N PRO A 438 24.69 -6.89 -1.35
CA PRO A 438 25.67 -6.44 -0.37
C PRO A 438 26.99 -6.21 -1.12
N PRO A 439 27.77 -5.17 -0.80
CA PRO A 439 29.15 -5.11 -1.29
C PRO A 439 29.85 -6.40 -0.88
N PRO A 440 30.72 -6.98 -1.74
CA PRO A 440 31.51 -8.13 -1.33
C PRO A 440 32.20 -7.75 -0.02
N SER A 441 31.93 -8.52 1.03
CA SER A 441 32.68 -8.37 2.27
C SER A 441 34.14 -8.46 1.87
N ARG A 442 34.93 -7.40 2.10
CA ARG A 442 36.37 -7.51 2.17
C ARG A 442 36.62 -8.47 3.33
N ALA A 443 36.59 -9.76 3.02
CA ALA A 443 37.03 -10.80 3.92
C ALA A 443 38.45 -10.40 4.29
N ARG A 444 38.67 -10.29 5.59
CA ARG A 444 39.94 -10.03 6.25
C ARG A 444 41.10 -10.66 5.46
N GLU A 445 41.80 -9.84 4.69
CA GLU A 445 43.24 -9.99 4.53
C GLU A 445 43.85 -9.55 5.86
N VAL A 446 43.83 -10.47 6.83
CA VAL A 446 44.82 -10.52 7.89
C VAL A 446 45.26 -11.98 7.88
N ALA A 447 46.25 -12.23 7.04
CA ALA A 447 47.18 -13.32 7.23
C ALA A 447 48.13 -12.96 8.39
#